data_AF-X1EZF7-F1
#
_entry.id   AF-X1EZF7-F1
#
_cell.length_a   1.000
_cell.length_b   1.000
_cell.length_c   1.000
_cell.angle_alpha   90.00
_cell.angle_beta   90.00
_cell.angle_gamma   90.00
#
_symmetry.space_group_name_H-M   'P 1'
#
loop_
_entity.id
_entity.type
_entity.pdbx_description
1 polymer ?
#
loop_
_entity_poly.entity_id
_entity_poly.type
_entity_poly.pdbx_seq_one_letter_code
_entity_poly.pdbx_strand_id
1 'polypeptide(L)'
;IKGTVKKINAVHEFTRKDGSTGKVGSFQLSDITGKIKVVLWDQKTSILSNNNFKAGCSINIKNAYCKISSYYGKNELEIHVSRYSLLELC
;
A
#
# COMPACT_ATOMS: atom_id res chain seq x y z
N ILE A 1 -4.89 -3.07 -11.15
CA ILE A 1 -5.15 -4.30 -10.37
C ILE A 1 -6.39 -4.09 -9.52
N LYS A 2 -7.26 -5.10 -9.42
CA LYS A 2 -8.46 -5.07 -8.59
C LYS A 2 -8.36 -6.17 -7.53
N GLY A 3 -8.94 -5.94 -6.37
CA GLY A 3 -9.00 -6.96 -5.33
C GLY A 3 -9.67 -6.47 -4.06
N THR A 4 -9.74 -7.35 -3.07
CA THR A 4 -10.32 -7.07 -1.75
C THR A 4 -9.21 -6.82 -0.72
N VAL A 5 -9.35 -5.78 0.08
CA VAL A 5 -8.45 -5.49 1.21
C VAL A 5 -8.68 -6.56 2.28
N LYS A 6 -7.62 -7.28 2.68
CA LYS A 6 -7.70 -8.33 3.71
C LYS A 6 -7.15 -7.89 5.07
N LYS A 7 -6.10 -7.08 5.06
CA LYS A 7 -5.45 -6.58 6.27
C LYS A 7 -4.88 -5.20 6.02
N ILE A 8 -5.03 -4.30 6.98
CA ILE A 8 -4.39 -2.98 6.99
C ILE A 8 -3.31 -3.02 8.07
N ASN A 9 -2.09 -2.65 7.70
CA ASN A 9 -0.98 -2.53 8.65
C ASN A 9 -0.87 -1.08 9.14
N ALA A 10 -0.21 -0.88 10.27
CA ALA A 10 0.02 0.45 10.82
C ALA A 10 0.82 1.34 9.85
N VAL A 11 0.55 2.65 9.94
CA VAL A 11 1.39 3.67 9.31
C VAL A 11 2.55 3.96 10.24
N HIS A 12 3.76 3.93 9.72
CA HIS A 12 4.99 4.27 10.42
C HIS A 12 5.52 5.61 9.92
N GLU A 13 5.92 6.48 10.84
CA GLU A 13 6.56 7.75 10.53
C GLU A 13 8.07 7.65 10.78
N PHE A 14 8.86 8.36 9.98
CA PHE A 14 10.31 8.41 10.11
C PHE A 14 10.85 9.77 9.66
N THR A 15 12.01 10.17 10.18
CA THR A 15 12.69 11.40 9.78
C THR A 15 13.61 11.11 8.58
N ARG A 16 13.49 11.90 7.51
CA ARG A 16 14.38 11.84 6.34
C ARG A 16 15.70 12.55 6.61
N LYS A 17 16.68 12.31 5.73
CA LYS A 17 17.99 12.98 5.78
C LYS A 17 17.90 14.51 5.68
N ASP A 18 16.87 15.03 5.01
CA ASP A 18 16.60 16.47 4.88
C ASP A 18 15.80 17.06 6.06
N GLY A 19 15.52 16.26 7.10
CA GLY A 19 14.73 16.66 8.26
C GLY A 19 13.22 16.59 8.07
N SER A 20 12.71 16.32 6.86
CA SER A 20 11.28 16.15 6.62
C SER A 20 10.74 14.84 7.21
N THR A 21 9.45 14.82 7.56
CA THR A 21 8.78 13.59 8.02
C THR A 21 8.30 12.77 6.82
N GLY A 22 8.72 11.50 6.76
CA GLY A 22 8.21 10.50 5.83
C GLY A 22 7.23 9.57 6.49
N LYS A 23 6.27 9.07 5.71
CA LYS A 23 5.30 8.05 6.17
C LYS A 23 5.32 6.84 5.26
N VAL A 24 5.26 5.65 5.85
CA VAL A 24 5.09 4.40 5.12
C VAL A 24 3.96 3.60 5.74
N GLY A 25 3.03 3.15 4.91
CA GLY A 25 1.92 2.31 5.30
C GLY A 25 1.79 1.14 4.33
N SER A 26 1.09 0.09 4.73
CA SER A 26 0.80 -1.01 3.82
C SER A 26 -0.50 -1.71 4.15
N PHE A 27 -1.03 -2.41 3.15
CA PHE A 27 -2.17 -3.29 3.31
C PHE A 27 -1.99 -4.53 2.42
N GLN A 28 -2.73 -5.59 2.73
CA GLN A 28 -2.76 -6.81 1.92
C GLN A 28 -3.98 -6.77 1.00
N LEU A 29 -3.73 -6.85 -0.30
CA LEU A 29 -4.75 -6.99 -1.33
C LEU A 29 -4.83 -8.46 -1.74
N SER A 30 -6.03 -8.98 -1.97
CA SER A 30 -6.21 -10.34 -2.51
C SER A 30 -7.25 -10.40 -3.60
N ASP A 31 -7.03 -11.29 -4.55
CA ASP A 31 -8.00 -11.74 -5.54
C ASP A 31 -7.96 -13.27 -5.65
N ILE A 32 -8.52 -13.83 -6.73
CA ILE A 32 -8.51 -15.27 -6.99
C ILE A 32 -7.11 -15.82 -7.28
N THR A 33 -6.17 -14.98 -7.71
CA THR A 33 -4.81 -15.38 -8.09
C THR A 33 -3.87 -15.43 -6.89
N GLY A 34 -4.18 -14.70 -5.83
CA GLY A 34 -3.47 -14.78 -4.57
C GLY A 34 -3.59 -13.52 -3.73
N LYS A 35 -2.52 -13.26 -2.96
CA LYS A 35 -2.41 -12.09 -2.09
C LYS A 35 -1.10 -11.38 -2.36
N ILE A 36 -1.14 -10.05 -2.31
CA ILE A 36 0.05 -9.21 -2.48
C ILE A 36 0.01 -8.04 -1.51
N LYS A 37 1.18 -7.63 -1.05
CA LYS A 37 1.34 -6.46 -0.21
C LYS A 37 1.39 -5.21 -1.08
N VAL A 38 0.59 -4.22 -0.72
CA VAL A 38 0.58 -2.90 -1.32
C VAL A 38 1.20 -1.91 -0.34
N VAL A 39 2.22 -1.19 -0.79
CA VAL A 39 2.99 -0.22 -0.02
C VAL A 39 2.60 1.19 -0.46
N LEU A 40 2.29 2.03 0.51
CA LEU A 40 1.89 3.42 0.37
C LEU A 40 2.95 4.31 1.00
N TRP A 41 3.26 5.42 0.33
CA TRP A 41 4.22 6.40 0.81
C TRP A 41 3.54 7.76 1.01
N ASP A 42 3.97 8.46 2.06
CA ASP A 42 3.62 9.84 2.34
C ASP A 42 2.11 10.09 2.30
N GLN A 43 1.65 11.05 1.49
CA GLN A 43 0.25 11.43 1.39
C GLN A 43 -0.67 10.27 1.02
N LYS A 44 -0.17 9.24 0.33
CA LYS A 44 -0.99 8.07 -0.02
C LYS A 44 -1.33 7.23 1.21
N THR A 45 -0.55 7.31 2.30
CA THR A 45 -0.84 6.59 3.55
C THR A 45 -2.14 7.06 4.21
N SER A 46 -2.56 8.31 3.98
CA SER A 46 -3.77 8.88 4.57
C SER A 46 -5.05 8.11 4.26
N ILE A 47 -5.08 7.36 3.15
CA ILE A 47 -6.25 6.52 2.82
C ILE A 47 -6.47 5.40 3.85
N LEU A 48 -5.42 4.93 4.51
CA LEU A 48 -5.53 3.85 5.50
C LEU A 48 -6.28 4.29 6.76
N SER A 49 -6.36 5.59 7.02
CA SER A 49 -7.12 6.18 8.13
C SER A 49 -8.56 6.54 7.73
N ASN A 50 -8.95 6.31 6.48
CA ASN A 50 -10.30 6.60 6.01
C ASN A 50 -11.27 5.52 6.51
N ASN A 51 -12.38 5.91 7.14
CA ASN A 51 -13.41 4.98 7.63
C ASN A 51 -14.01 4.08 6.54
N ASN A 52 -13.97 4.51 5.27
CA ASN A 52 -14.45 3.74 4.13
C ASN A 52 -13.40 2.74 3.62
N PHE A 53 -12.14 2.85 4.05
CA PHE A 53 -11.06 1.94 3.69
C PHE A 53 -10.84 0.92 4.83
N LYS A 54 -11.58 -0.18 4.80
CA LYS A 54 -11.51 -1.24 5.81
C LYS A 54 -11.31 -2.63 5.18
N ALA A 55 -10.98 -3.61 6.01
CA ALA A 55 -10.93 -4.99 5.57
C ALA A 55 -12.29 -5.41 5.00
N GLY A 56 -12.28 -6.12 3.87
CA GLY A 56 -13.47 -6.51 3.11
C GLY A 56 -13.82 -5.56 1.96
N CYS A 57 -13.26 -4.35 1.91
CA CYS A 57 -13.52 -3.41 0.81
C CYS A 57 -12.85 -3.85 -0.49
N SER A 58 -13.56 -3.67 -1.60
CA SER A 58 -13.02 -3.86 -2.94
C SER A 58 -12.39 -2.57 -3.43
N ILE A 59 -11.20 -2.68 -4.03
CA ILE A 59 -10.47 -1.53 -4.56
C ILE A 59 -9.92 -1.81 -5.95
N ASN A 60 -9.68 -0.72 -6.68
CA ASN A 60 -8.98 -0.72 -7.95
C ASN A 60 -7.77 0.21 -7.89
N ILE A 61 -6.60 -0.30 -8.24
CA ILE A 61 -5.35 0.44 -8.27
C ILE A 61 -4.89 0.57 -9.73
N LYS A 62 -4.69 1.80 -10.20
CA LYS A 62 -4.14 2.12 -11.53
C LYS A 62 -2.77 2.77 -11.39
N ASN A 63 -1.91 2.57 -12.39
CA ASN A 63 -0.57 3.17 -12.48
C ASN A 63 0.32 2.90 -11.26
N ALA A 64 0.19 1.72 -10.66
CA ALA A 64 1.13 1.23 -9.66
C ALA A 64 2.28 0.47 -10.34
N TYR A 65 3.40 0.32 -9.63
CA TYR A 65 4.55 -0.44 -10.12
C TYR A 65 4.90 -1.54 -9.13
N CYS A 66 5.49 -2.63 -9.63
CA CYS A 66 5.96 -3.71 -8.79
C CYS A 66 7.45 -3.51 -8.42
N LYS A 67 7.82 -3.97 -7.23
CA LYS A 67 9.20 -3.98 -6.78
C LYS A 67 9.44 -5.27 -6.01
N ILE A 68 10.60 -5.90 -6.24
CA ILE A 68 11.08 -6.94 -5.35
C ILE A 68 11.70 -6.24 -4.14
N SER A 69 11.09 -6.43 -2.99
CA SER A 69 11.63 -5.98 -1.73
C SER A 69 12.49 -7.09 -1.15
N SER A 70 13.72 -6.76 -0.74
CA SER A 70 14.60 -7.66 0.03
C SER A 70 14.50 -7.41 1.54
N TYR A 71 13.53 -6.59 1.97
CA TYR A 71 13.33 -6.24 3.37
C TYR A 71 12.98 -7.52 4.16
N TYR A 72 13.58 -7.70 5.34
CA TYR A 72 13.61 -8.95 6.12
C TYR A 72 14.38 -10.13 5.51
N GLY A 73 15.23 -9.91 4.51
CA GLY A 73 16.06 -10.99 3.93
C GLY A 73 15.28 -11.98 3.07
N LYS A 74 14.05 -11.65 2.68
CA LYS A 74 13.25 -12.38 1.71
C LYS A 74 13.00 -11.52 0.50
N ASN A 75 13.09 -12.11 -0.70
CA ASN A 75 12.71 -11.46 -1.94
C ASN A 75 11.21 -11.63 -2.14
N GLU A 76 10.43 -10.66 -1.68
CA GLU A 76 8.97 -10.64 -1.85
C GLU A 76 8.56 -9.59 -2.88
N LEU A 77 7.62 -9.96 -3.75
CA LEU A 77 7.04 -9.03 -4.71
C LEU A 77 6.03 -8.13 -3.99
N GLU A 78 6.27 -6.83 -4.03
CA GLU A 78 5.39 -5.81 -3.46
C GLU A 78 4.88 -4.88 -4.57
N ILE A 79 3.66 -4.36 -4.39
CA ILE A 79 3.11 -3.29 -5.24
C ILE A 79 3.34 -1.96 -4.54
N HIS A 80 3.92 -1.00 -5.24
CA HIS A 80 4.14 0.34 -4.74
C HIS A 80 3.18 1.33 -5.40
N VAL A 81 2.52 2.13 -4.57
CA VAL A 81 1.66 3.23 -4.99
C VAL A 81 2.50 4.50 -5.04
N SER A 82 2.72 4.99 -6.25
CA SER A 82 3.46 6.23 -6.52
C SER A 82 2.56 7.46 -6.47
N ARG A 83 3.14 8.64 -6.70
CA ARG A 83 2.38 9.90 -6.84
C ARG A 83 1.30 9.84 -7.92
N TYR A 84 1.54 9.12 -9.02
CA TYR A 84 0.63 9.04 -10.18
C TYR A 84 -0.33 7.85 -10.09
N SER A 85 -0.19 7.03 -9.05
CA SER A 85 -1.08 5.91 -8.84
C SER A 85 -2.44 6.40 -8.35
N LEU A 86 -3.49 5.86 -8.95
CA LEU A 86 -4.87 6.11 -8.57
C LEU A 86 -5.38 4.91 -7.78
N LEU A 87 -6.03 5.18 -6.65
CA LEU A 87 -6.60 4.15 -5.80
C LEU A 87 -8.07 4.49 -5.58
N GLU A 88 -8.94 3.67 -6.15
CA GLU A 88 -10.38 3.87 -6.22
C GLU A 88 -11.06 2.81 -5.33
N LEU A 89 -11.94 3.25 -4.42
CA LEU A 89 -12.88 2.36 -3.74
C LEU A 89 -13.97 1.95 -4.73
N CYS A 90 -14.35 0.67 -4.72
CA CYS A 90 -15.40 0.13 -5.58
C CYS A 90 -16.69 -0.13 -4.79
#